data_AF-A0A5B2U999-F1
#
_entry.id   AF-A0A5B2U999-F1
#
_cell.length_a   1.000
_cell.length_b   1.000
_cell.length_c   1.000
_cell.angle_alpha   90.00
_cell.angle_beta   90.00
_cell.angle_gamma   90.00
#
_symmetry.space_group_name_H-M   'P 1'
#
loop_
_entity.id
_entity.type
_entity.pdbx_description
1 polymer ?
#
loop_
_entity_poly.entity_id
_entity_poly.type
_entity_poly.pdbx_seq_one_letter_code
_entity_poly.pdbx_strand_id
1 'polypeptide(L)'
;MSKEAYYFSHDSNARQDEKIVALRMRHGWEGYGIYWAIVEKLRESSGFMSICDYNIIAYDLRTDAAVIKSIIENFRLFSFTEVESVGKCFYSESLKNRMEKKSSKARENANKRWEKAKSMQPQCDRNATAMQKDANKVKYNNSNNTTNSINNLYNYSFVKIDDFPALYKKFEFEKKYLFLAYKFWEMWNKENPNQKTLTDAKISKWYEAIRLIVEVDKQKPDKLIGIYCYFQKCAIKESGFDDFWFKTVKSVSAFRKKDKDEVYYLDKIISHVNNKIGKDQDFSRLVQDTIKKFNK
;
A
#
# COMPACT_ATOMS: atom_id res chain seq x y z
N MET A 1 -5.72 23.66 -18.44
CA MET A 1 -5.46 22.48 -17.58
C MET A 1 -4.83 22.97 -16.30
N SER A 2 -5.46 22.79 -15.14
CA SER A 2 -4.82 23.11 -13.85
C SER A 2 -3.73 22.09 -13.57
N LYS A 3 -2.48 22.52 -13.46
CA LYS A 3 -1.36 21.67 -13.05
C LYS A 3 -1.74 21.07 -11.68
N GLU A 4 -1.84 19.74 -11.56
CA GLU A 4 -2.00 19.05 -10.26
C GLU A 4 -0.67 19.11 -9.48
N ALA A 5 -0.20 20.32 -9.18
CA ALA A 5 0.99 20.56 -8.38
C ALA A 5 0.56 20.62 -6.91
N TYR A 6 0.71 19.50 -6.19
CA TYR A 6 0.45 19.48 -4.76
C TYR A 6 1.57 20.20 -4.01
N TYR A 7 1.29 21.44 -3.60
CA TYR A 7 2.22 22.24 -2.81
C TYR A 7 2.52 21.60 -1.45
N PHE A 8 3.82 21.46 -1.16
CA PHE A 8 4.34 21.30 0.19
C PHE A 8 5.31 22.43 0.49
N SER A 9 5.25 22.94 1.72
CA SER A 9 6.13 24.00 2.18
C SER A 9 7.57 23.50 2.23
N HIS A 10 8.50 24.32 1.77
CA HIS A 10 9.93 24.15 2.00
C HIS A 10 10.52 25.47 2.51
N ASP A 11 11.72 25.39 3.08
CA ASP A 11 12.38 26.55 3.65
C ASP A 11 12.91 27.43 2.50
N SER A 12 12.50 28.69 2.48
CA SER A 12 12.84 29.64 1.39
C SER A 12 14.35 29.88 1.27
N ASN A 13 15.09 29.63 2.34
CA ASN A 13 16.54 29.75 2.44
C ASN A 13 17.25 28.39 2.47
N ALA A 14 16.62 27.28 2.06
CA ALA A 14 17.21 25.93 2.14
C ALA A 14 18.60 25.84 1.49
N ARG A 15 18.90 26.64 0.47
CA ARG A 15 20.22 26.71 -0.19
C ARG A 15 21.36 27.21 0.72
N GLN A 16 21.03 27.83 1.86
CA GLN A 16 21.97 28.39 2.85
C GLN A 16 22.17 27.47 4.06
N ASP A 17 21.40 26.38 4.18
CA ASP A 17 21.61 25.39 5.25
C ASP A 17 23.01 24.77 5.13
N GLU A 18 23.75 24.70 6.24
CA GLU A 18 25.14 24.23 6.26
C GLU A 18 25.29 22.81 5.70
N LYS A 19 24.29 21.94 5.90
CA LYS A 19 24.27 20.58 5.35
C LYS A 19 24.09 20.58 3.84
N ILE A 20 23.27 21.49 3.33
CA ILE A 20 23.05 21.71 1.89
C ILE A 20 24.28 22.36 1.25
N VAL A 21 24.94 23.28 1.95
CA VAL A 21 26.22 23.86 1.51
C VAL A 21 27.28 22.76 1.42
N ALA A 22 27.43 21.92 2.45
CA ALA A 22 28.35 20.78 2.44
C ALA A 22 28.06 19.80 1.29
N LEU A 23 26.78 19.53 1.02
CA LEU A 23 26.35 18.74 -0.13
C LEU A 23 26.82 19.37 -1.45
N ARG A 24 26.58 20.67 -1.63
CA ARG A 24 26.93 21.40 -2.84
C ARG A 24 28.45 21.53 -3.03
N MET A 25 29.23 21.58 -1.95
CA MET A 25 30.69 21.56 -2.03
C MET A 25 31.22 20.26 -2.65
N ARG A 26 30.54 19.13 -2.43
CA ARG A 26 30.96 17.82 -2.98
C ARG A 26 30.32 17.48 -4.31
N HIS A 27 29.01 17.71 -4.46
CA HIS A 27 28.20 17.24 -5.59
C HIS A 27 27.63 18.37 -6.45
N GLY A 28 28.04 19.62 -6.19
CA GLY A 28 27.59 20.78 -6.94
C GLY A 28 26.07 21.00 -6.86
N TRP A 29 25.54 21.70 -7.87
CA TRP A 29 24.10 21.92 -8.02
C TRP A 29 23.34 20.66 -8.44
N GLU A 30 24.02 19.71 -9.08
CA GLU A 30 23.44 18.41 -9.41
C GLU A 30 22.99 17.69 -8.13
N GLY A 31 23.87 17.60 -7.13
CA GLY A 31 23.50 17.01 -5.84
C GLY A 31 22.33 17.73 -5.17
N TYR A 32 22.23 19.06 -5.31
CA TYR A 32 21.12 19.82 -4.74
C TYR A 32 19.79 19.46 -5.41
N GLY A 33 19.80 19.29 -6.74
CA GLY A 33 18.65 18.80 -7.49
C GLY A 33 18.27 17.37 -7.08
N ILE A 34 19.26 16.47 -6.98
CA ILE A 34 19.04 15.09 -6.53
C ILE A 34 18.47 15.04 -5.11
N TYR A 35 18.98 15.87 -4.19
CA TYR A 35 18.42 15.99 -2.84
C TYR A 35 16.92 16.34 -2.88
N TRP A 36 16.53 17.34 -3.67
CA TRP A 36 15.11 17.71 -3.79
C TRP A 36 14.27 16.61 -4.44
N ALA A 37 14.79 15.95 -5.48
CA ALA A 37 14.12 14.80 -6.09
C ALA A 37 13.90 13.65 -5.10
N ILE A 38 14.87 13.38 -4.21
CA ILE A 38 14.73 12.40 -3.13
C ILE A 38 13.66 12.86 -2.13
N VAL A 39 13.62 14.14 -1.73
CA VAL A 39 12.59 14.67 -0.83
C VAL A 39 11.19 14.57 -1.44
N GLU A 40 11.06 14.82 -2.75
CA GLU A 40 9.80 14.64 -3.49
C GLU A 40 9.36 13.17 -3.48
N LYS A 41 10.29 12.25 -3.79
CA LYS A 41 10.03 10.80 -3.70
C LYS A 41 9.58 10.38 -2.30
N LEU A 42 10.22 10.90 -1.24
CA LEU A 42 9.81 10.65 0.14
C LEU A 42 8.41 11.22 0.43
N ARG A 43 8.08 12.41 -0.08
CA ARG A 43 6.76 13.02 0.08
C ARG A 43 5.65 12.21 -0.58
N GLU A 44 5.96 11.49 -1.64
CA GLU A 44 5.03 10.56 -2.31
C GLU A 44 4.93 9.22 -1.60
N SER A 45 5.99 8.84 -0.87
CA SER A 45 6.09 7.56 -0.18
C SER A 45 5.28 7.52 1.11
N SER A 46 4.70 6.36 1.39
CA SER A 46 3.98 6.09 2.64
C SER A 46 4.91 6.27 3.84
N GLY A 47 4.45 6.98 4.87
CA GLY A 47 5.26 7.23 6.08
C GLY A 47 6.46 8.16 5.86
N PHE A 48 6.56 8.79 4.69
CA PHE A 48 7.64 9.70 4.31
C PHE A 48 9.04 9.09 4.37
N MET A 49 9.12 7.77 4.13
CA MET A 49 10.35 6.98 4.17
C MET A 49 10.53 6.21 2.87
N SER A 50 11.78 5.84 2.57
CA SER A 50 12.14 4.99 1.44
C SER A 50 13.11 3.90 1.87
N ILE A 51 13.03 2.76 1.20
CA ILE A 51 13.98 1.64 1.40
C ILE A 51 15.37 2.12 0.97
N CYS A 52 16.39 1.73 1.72
CA CYS A 52 17.78 2.12 1.49
C CYS A 52 18.41 1.29 0.37
N ASP A 53 17.82 1.34 -0.84
CA ASP A 53 18.35 0.74 -2.05
C ASP A 53 18.84 1.82 -3.02
N TYR A 54 20.16 2.04 -3.01
CA TYR A 54 20.80 3.09 -3.81
C TYR A 54 20.72 2.83 -5.31
N ASN A 55 20.67 1.57 -5.74
CA ASN A 55 20.64 1.23 -7.16
C ASN A 55 19.28 1.56 -7.77
N ILE A 56 18.19 1.29 -7.04
CA ILE A 56 16.83 1.62 -7.47
C ILE A 56 16.67 3.14 -7.59
N ILE A 57 17.14 3.89 -6.59
CA ILE A 57 17.04 5.37 -6.59
C ILE A 57 17.91 5.96 -7.71
N ALA A 58 19.10 5.41 -7.92
CA ALA A 58 20.01 5.83 -8.98
C ALA A 58 19.41 5.62 -10.38
N TYR A 59 18.80 4.44 -10.60
CA TYR A 59 18.09 4.14 -11.84
C TYR A 59 16.95 5.12 -12.08
N ASP A 60 16.13 5.40 -11.06
CA ASP A 60 14.98 6.32 -11.11
C ASP A 60 15.42 7.76 -11.45
N LEU A 61 16.45 8.25 -10.77
CA LEU A 61 16.94 9.62 -10.91
C LEU A 61 18.00 9.80 -12.02
N ARG A 62 18.31 8.73 -12.77
CA ARG A 62 19.29 8.72 -13.87
C ARG A 62 20.66 9.27 -13.45
N THR A 63 21.16 8.78 -12.32
CA THR A 63 22.45 9.17 -11.75
C THR A 63 23.18 7.93 -11.19
N ASP A 64 24.36 8.12 -10.62
CA ASP A 64 25.17 7.03 -10.07
C ASP A 64 24.75 6.63 -8.65
N ALA A 65 24.72 5.32 -8.38
CA ALA A 65 24.42 4.79 -7.05
C ALA A 65 25.41 5.29 -5.97
N ALA A 66 26.66 5.56 -6.35
CA ALA A 66 27.66 6.14 -5.45
C ALA A 66 27.31 7.60 -5.06
N VAL A 67 26.77 8.38 -6.00
CA VAL A 67 26.30 9.75 -5.73
C VAL A 67 25.09 9.72 -4.81
N ILE A 68 24.10 8.86 -5.10
CA ILE A 68 22.93 8.64 -4.24
C ILE A 68 23.34 8.25 -2.82
N LYS A 69 24.20 7.24 -2.68
CA LYS A 69 24.71 6.79 -1.39
C LYS A 69 25.37 7.94 -0.63
N SER A 70 26.23 8.71 -1.30
CA SER A 70 26.88 9.85 -0.65
C SER A 70 25.89 10.91 -0.21
N ILE A 71 24.85 11.22 -1.00
CA ILE A 71 23.84 12.22 -0.67
C ILE A 71 23.02 11.79 0.55
N ILE A 72 22.65 10.51 0.60
CA ILE A 72 21.83 9.95 1.68
C ILE A 72 22.62 9.85 2.98
N GLU A 73 23.87 9.39 2.95
CA GLU A 73 24.62 9.05 4.16
C GLU A 73 25.52 10.20 4.70
N ASN A 74 26.10 11.04 3.85
CA ASN A 74 27.27 11.84 4.26
C ASN A 74 26.96 13.27 4.73
N PHE A 75 25.74 13.78 4.54
CA PHE A 75 25.43 15.19 4.80
C PHE A 75 24.44 15.40 5.94
N ARG A 76 24.06 14.35 6.68
CA ARG A 76 23.12 14.44 7.82
C ARG A 76 21.77 15.07 7.44
N LEU A 77 21.38 14.92 6.17
CA LEU A 77 20.12 15.39 5.60
C LEU A 77 18.97 14.40 5.82
N PHE A 78 19.31 13.13 6.06
CA PHE A 78 18.38 12.03 6.27
C PHE A 78 18.71 11.26 7.56
N SER A 79 17.68 10.68 8.14
CA SER A 79 17.73 9.77 9.28
C SER A 79 17.42 8.35 8.79
N PHE A 80 17.94 7.35 9.49
CA PHE A 80 17.70 5.94 9.17
C PHE A 80 16.81 5.28 10.20
N THR A 81 16.06 4.28 9.76
CA THR A 81 15.28 3.40 10.62
C THR A 81 15.29 2.00 10.05
N GLU A 82 15.02 1.01 10.88
CA GLU A 82 14.88 -0.37 10.44
C GLU A 82 13.42 -0.77 10.59
N VAL A 83 12.82 -1.17 9.46
CA VAL A 83 11.46 -1.69 9.46
C VAL A 83 11.58 -3.19 9.34
N GLU A 84 11.16 -3.92 10.37
CA GLU A 84 11.30 -5.38 10.48
C GLU A 84 10.77 -6.13 9.23
N SER A 85 9.78 -5.57 8.53
CA SER A 85 9.24 -6.13 7.30
C SER A 85 9.93 -5.73 6.00
N VAL A 86 10.74 -4.67 5.97
CA VAL A 86 11.27 -4.06 4.73
C VAL A 86 12.80 -3.82 4.77
N GLY A 87 13.42 -3.90 5.94
CA GLY A 87 14.84 -3.66 6.16
C GLY A 87 15.16 -2.19 6.44
N LYS A 88 16.41 -1.81 6.15
CA LYS A 88 16.93 -0.45 6.36
C LYS A 88 16.19 0.54 5.46
N CYS A 89 15.60 1.54 6.09
CA CYS A 89 14.91 2.66 5.43
C CYS A 89 15.55 3.98 5.85
N PHE A 90 15.32 5.03 5.05
CA PHE A 90 15.71 6.39 5.39
C PHE A 90 14.55 7.36 5.18
N TYR A 91 14.59 8.48 5.88
CA TYR A 91 13.56 9.52 5.82
C TYR A 91 14.14 10.90 6.13
N SER A 92 13.38 11.95 5.83
CA SER A 92 13.75 13.33 6.17
C SER A 92 12.92 13.82 7.36
N GLU A 93 13.58 14.13 8.47
CA GLU A 93 12.94 14.65 9.69
C GLU A 93 12.20 15.97 9.41
N SER A 94 12.80 16.85 8.61
CA SER A 94 12.20 18.15 8.24
C SER A 94 10.93 17.96 7.42
N LEU A 95 10.94 17.04 6.45
CA LEU A 95 9.75 16.69 5.66
C LEU A 95 8.64 16.13 6.55
N LYS A 96 8.96 15.13 7.39
CA LYS A 96 8.00 14.46 8.26
C LYS A 96 7.32 15.45 9.21
N ASN A 97 8.11 16.30 9.87
CA ASN A 97 7.61 17.36 10.75
C ASN A 97 6.66 18.32 10.02
N ARG A 98 6.97 18.72 8.79
CA ARG A 98 6.09 19.59 7.99
C ARG A 98 4.77 18.90 7.62
N MET A 99 4.82 17.62 7.26
CA MET A 99 3.63 16.86 6.87
C MET A 99 2.71 16.59 8.06
N GLU A 100 3.26 16.25 9.22
CA GLU A 100 2.49 16.05 10.45
C GLU A 100 1.81 17.34 10.91
N LYS A 101 2.52 18.47 10.90
CA LYS A 101 1.96 19.80 11.23
C LYS A 101 0.83 20.21 10.27
N LYS A 102 0.93 19.86 8.98
CA LYS A 102 -0.12 20.14 7.99
C LYS A 102 -1.36 19.26 8.25
N SER A 103 -1.15 17.98 8.55
CA SER A 103 -2.23 17.04 8.87
C SER A 103 -2.97 17.41 10.15
N SER A 104 -2.25 17.78 11.21
CA SER A 104 -2.85 18.18 12.49
C SER A 104 -3.72 19.44 12.35
N LYS A 105 -3.21 20.48 11.66
CA LYS A 105 -3.97 21.70 11.36
C LYS A 105 -5.21 21.43 10.51
N ALA A 106 -5.12 20.53 9.53
CA ALA A 106 -6.27 20.15 8.72
C ALA A 106 -7.37 19.48 9.58
N ARG A 107 -6.99 18.57 10.47
CA ARG A 107 -7.89 17.92 11.42
C ARG A 107 -8.51 18.90 12.41
N GLU A 108 -7.73 19.82 12.95
CA GLU A 108 -8.23 20.85 13.87
C GLU A 108 -9.24 21.79 13.18
N ASN A 109 -8.94 22.22 11.96
CA ASN A 109 -9.85 23.06 11.18
C ASN A 109 -11.14 22.33 10.79
N ALA A 110 -11.06 21.03 10.47
CA ALA A 110 -12.24 20.21 10.25
C ALA A 110 -13.08 20.14 11.53
N ASN A 111 -12.47 19.81 12.67
CA ASN A 111 -13.18 19.75 13.96
C ASN A 111 -13.84 21.09 14.32
N LYS A 112 -13.15 22.22 14.13
CA LYS A 112 -13.74 23.56 14.34
C LYS A 112 -14.97 23.81 13.45
N ARG A 113 -14.95 23.36 12.19
CA ARG A 113 -16.11 23.46 11.29
C ARG A 113 -17.27 22.59 11.75
N TRP A 114 -16.99 21.36 12.18
CA TRP A 114 -18.01 20.42 12.67
C TRP A 114 -18.66 20.90 13.97
N GLU A 115 -17.88 21.42 14.91
CA GLU A 115 -18.39 21.98 16.16
C GLU A 115 -19.22 23.26 15.91
N LYS A 116 -18.77 24.13 15.00
CA LYS A 116 -19.56 25.31 14.58
C LYS A 116 -20.90 24.91 13.94
N ALA A 117 -20.93 23.86 13.12
CA ALA A 117 -22.15 23.35 12.51
C ALA A 117 -23.13 22.77 13.55
N LYS A 118 -22.64 22.13 14.62
CA LYS A 118 -23.48 21.67 15.74
C LYS A 118 -24.05 22.82 16.58
N SER A 119 -23.32 23.93 16.71
CA SER A 119 -23.77 25.10 17.47
C SER A 119 -24.82 25.97 16.75
N MET A 120 -25.05 25.74 15.46
CA MET A 120 -26.15 26.37 14.74
C MET A 120 -27.43 25.56 14.98
N GLN A 121 -28.33 26.07 15.82
CA GLN A 121 -29.70 25.55 15.88
C GLN A 121 -30.32 25.62 14.47
N PRO A 122 -31.00 24.56 13.98
CA PRO A 122 -31.73 24.62 12.73
C PRO A 122 -32.99 25.45 12.96
N GLN A 123 -32.87 26.78 12.85
CA GLN A 123 -34.03 27.65 12.74
C GLN A 123 -34.50 27.63 11.29
N CYS A 124 -35.13 26.54 10.88
CA CYS A 124 -36.05 26.54 9.77
C CYS A 124 -37.14 25.50 10.04
N ASP A 125 -38.37 26.00 10.18
CA ASP A 125 -39.56 25.17 10.24
C ASP A 125 -39.62 24.28 9.02
N ARG A 126 -39.79 22.98 9.28
CA ARG A 126 -40.00 21.97 8.25
C ARG A 126 -41.36 22.20 7.63
N ASN A 127 -41.42 22.86 6.47
CA ASN A 127 -42.50 22.71 5.48
C ASN A 127 -42.10 23.32 4.14
N ALA A 128 -41.85 22.47 3.13
CA ALA A 128 -42.06 22.80 1.71
C ALA A 128 -41.98 21.52 0.87
N THR A 129 -43.14 20.97 0.57
CA THR A 129 -43.39 20.03 -0.53
C THR A 129 -43.30 20.79 -1.85
N ALA A 130 -42.25 20.56 -2.65
CA ALA A 130 -42.21 20.96 -4.05
C ALA A 130 -41.35 19.98 -4.86
N MET A 131 -41.96 19.40 -5.90
CA MET A 131 -41.39 18.33 -6.73
C MET A 131 -40.27 18.80 -7.67
N GLN A 132 -39.35 17.85 -7.89
CA GLN A 132 -38.49 17.60 -9.05
C GLN A 132 -38.53 18.58 -10.23
N LYS A 133 -37.34 19.05 -10.63
CA LYS A 133 -36.58 18.61 -11.82
C LYS A 133 -35.56 19.71 -12.11
N ASP A 134 -34.28 19.42 -11.91
CA ASP A 134 -33.26 19.93 -12.82
C ASP A 134 -31.98 19.11 -12.74
N ALA A 135 -31.42 18.89 -13.92
CA ALA A 135 -30.47 17.86 -14.26
C ALA A 135 -29.25 17.79 -13.34
N ASN A 136 -28.93 16.57 -12.90
CA ASN A 136 -27.60 16.15 -12.47
C ASN A 136 -26.61 16.44 -13.60
N LYS A 137 -26.03 17.65 -13.61
CA LYS A 137 -24.88 18.00 -14.43
C LYS A 137 -23.64 17.38 -13.78
N VAL A 138 -23.54 16.06 -13.83
CA VAL A 138 -22.30 15.34 -13.55
C VAL A 138 -21.33 15.73 -14.64
N LYS A 139 -20.38 16.61 -14.30
CA LYS A 139 -19.26 16.97 -15.15
C LYS A 139 -18.38 15.72 -15.31
N TYR A 140 -18.60 14.98 -16.39
CA TYR A 140 -17.63 14.05 -16.94
C TYR A 140 -16.41 14.86 -17.36
N ASN A 141 -15.37 14.89 -16.53
CA ASN A 141 -14.05 15.33 -16.97
C ASN A 141 -13.40 14.14 -17.67
N ASN A 142 -13.55 14.12 -18.98
CA ASN A 142 -12.83 13.23 -19.86
C ASN A 142 -11.40 13.77 -20.07
N SER A 143 -10.45 12.85 -20.23
CA SER A 143 -9.12 13.00 -20.86
C SER A 143 -8.08 13.93 -20.21
N ASN A 144 -7.12 13.31 -19.49
CA ASN A 144 -5.66 13.35 -19.73
C ASN A 144 -4.87 13.13 -18.42
N ASN A 145 -4.67 11.87 -18.02
CA ASN A 145 -3.85 11.52 -16.85
C ASN A 145 -3.18 10.15 -17.08
N THR A 146 -2.20 10.09 -17.97
CA THR A 146 -1.53 8.83 -18.33
C THR A 146 -0.24 8.58 -17.53
N THR A 147 0.20 9.50 -16.67
CA THR A 147 1.41 9.30 -15.83
C THR A 147 1.19 9.57 -14.33
N ASN A 148 0.22 10.42 -13.93
CA ASN A 148 -0.12 10.70 -12.53
C ASN A 148 -1.01 9.63 -11.84
N SER A 149 -1.48 8.61 -12.57
CA SER A 149 -2.48 7.66 -12.09
C SER A 149 -1.91 6.45 -11.34
N ILE A 150 -0.67 6.03 -11.61
CA ILE A 150 -0.23 4.70 -11.18
C ILE A 150 0.18 4.66 -9.71
N ASN A 151 0.91 5.68 -9.22
CA ASN A 151 1.26 5.78 -7.80
C ASN A 151 0.04 6.01 -6.89
N ASN A 152 -1.06 6.53 -7.43
CA ASN A 152 -2.27 6.77 -6.66
C ASN A 152 -3.02 5.45 -6.38
N LEU A 153 -3.07 4.53 -7.35
CA LEU A 153 -3.80 3.26 -7.26
C LEU A 153 -3.27 2.34 -6.17
N TYR A 154 -1.95 2.29 -5.98
CA TYR A 154 -1.29 1.54 -4.91
C TYR A 154 -1.76 1.94 -3.50
N ASN A 155 -2.22 3.19 -3.33
CA ASN A 155 -2.74 3.72 -2.07
C ASN A 155 -4.26 3.56 -1.89
N TYR A 156 -4.98 2.99 -2.86
CA TYR A 156 -6.41 2.72 -2.74
C TYR A 156 -6.68 1.60 -1.72
N SER A 157 -7.93 1.54 -1.27
CA SER A 157 -8.45 0.37 -0.54
C SER A 157 -9.15 -0.55 -1.54
N PHE A 158 -8.97 -1.86 -1.40
CA PHE A 158 -9.68 -2.86 -2.19
C PHE A 158 -11.20 -2.69 -2.15
N VAL A 159 -11.74 -2.18 -1.04
CA VAL A 159 -13.17 -1.90 -0.87
C VAL A 159 -13.68 -0.85 -1.88
N LYS A 160 -12.82 0.05 -2.35
CA LYS A 160 -13.17 1.13 -3.27
C LYS A 160 -12.94 0.75 -4.74
N ILE A 161 -12.72 -0.52 -5.02
CA ILE A 161 -12.41 -1.00 -6.37
C ILE A 161 -13.67 -1.58 -6.98
N ASP A 162 -14.23 -0.84 -7.92
CA ASP A 162 -15.45 -1.23 -8.63
C ASP A 162 -15.15 -2.17 -9.81
N ASP A 163 -13.93 -2.11 -10.36
CA ASP A 163 -13.49 -2.92 -11.51
C ASP A 163 -12.05 -3.42 -11.31
N PHE A 164 -11.92 -4.65 -10.79
CA PHE A 164 -10.62 -5.31 -10.60
C PHE A 164 -9.89 -5.61 -11.93
N PRO A 165 -10.54 -6.13 -13.00
CA PRO A 165 -9.90 -6.29 -14.30
C PRO A 165 -9.24 -5.02 -14.85
N ALA A 166 -9.91 -3.86 -14.75
CA ALA A 166 -9.33 -2.59 -15.19
C ALA A 166 -8.11 -2.19 -14.36
N LEU A 167 -8.16 -2.37 -13.04
CA LEU A 167 -7.01 -2.20 -12.14
C LEU A 167 -5.86 -3.13 -12.55
N TYR A 168 -6.14 -4.43 -12.70
CA TYR A 168 -5.16 -5.45 -13.02
C TYR A 168 -4.43 -5.16 -14.34
N LYS A 169 -5.16 -4.66 -15.35
CA LYS A 169 -4.56 -4.27 -16.64
C LYS A 169 -3.59 -3.09 -16.50
N LYS A 170 -3.95 -2.09 -15.69
CA LYS A 170 -3.20 -0.83 -15.49
C LYS A 170 -2.11 -0.92 -14.42
N PHE A 171 -2.05 -2.00 -13.64
CA PHE A 171 -1.07 -2.15 -12.57
C PHE A 171 0.33 -2.40 -13.14
N GLU A 172 1.31 -1.59 -12.71
CA GLU A 172 2.68 -1.62 -13.25
C GLU A 172 3.58 -2.65 -12.55
N PHE A 173 3.30 -2.99 -11.30
CA PHE A 173 4.09 -3.98 -10.56
C PHE A 173 3.66 -5.41 -10.88
N GLU A 174 4.32 -6.40 -10.26
CA GLU A 174 4.06 -7.81 -10.47
C GLU A 174 2.59 -8.17 -10.21
N LYS A 175 1.86 -8.38 -11.31
CA LYS A 175 0.41 -8.56 -11.31
C LYS A 175 -0.01 -9.83 -10.58
N LYS A 176 0.86 -10.85 -10.54
CA LYS A 176 0.63 -12.08 -9.78
C LYS A 176 0.43 -11.81 -8.29
N TYR A 177 1.19 -10.88 -7.72
CA TYR A 177 1.06 -10.54 -6.30
C TYR A 177 -0.22 -9.75 -6.02
N LEU A 178 -0.56 -8.81 -6.91
CA LEU A 178 -1.83 -8.08 -6.83
C LEU A 178 -3.03 -9.04 -6.88
N PHE A 179 -2.99 -10.02 -7.79
CA PHE A 179 -4.06 -11.02 -7.92
C PHE A 179 -4.24 -11.84 -6.64
N LEU A 180 -3.15 -12.38 -6.09
CA LEU A 180 -3.21 -13.14 -4.83
C LEU A 180 -3.72 -12.28 -3.68
N ALA A 181 -3.18 -11.07 -3.53
CA ALA A 181 -3.60 -10.11 -2.52
C ALA A 181 -5.11 -9.84 -2.58
N TYR A 182 -5.62 -9.56 -3.79
CA TYR A 182 -7.05 -9.33 -4.01
C TYR A 182 -7.88 -10.57 -3.72
N LYS A 183 -7.48 -11.75 -4.19
CA LYS A 183 -8.25 -12.99 -4.01
C LYS A 183 -8.39 -13.38 -2.54
N PHE A 184 -7.32 -13.24 -1.76
CA PHE A 184 -7.38 -13.45 -0.32
C PHE A 184 -8.28 -12.42 0.37
N TRP A 185 -8.12 -11.14 0.05
CA TRP A 185 -8.98 -10.09 0.60
C TRP A 185 -10.45 -10.32 0.27
N GLU A 186 -10.77 -10.58 -1.00
CA GLU A 186 -12.14 -10.78 -1.51
C GLU A 186 -12.84 -11.91 -0.74
N MET A 187 -12.15 -13.02 -0.53
CA MET A 187 -12.64 -14.18 0.20
C MET A 187 -12.95 -13.84 1.67
N TRP A 188 -12.01 -13.24 2.40
CA TRP A 188 -12.26 -12.88 3.80
C TRP A 188 -13.30 -11.76 3.95
N ASN A 189 -13.35 -10.81 3.01
CA ASN A 189 -14.32 -9.72 3.03
C ASN A 189 -15.74 -10.21 2.80
N LYS A 190 -15.94 -11.25 1.99
CA LYS A 190 -17.24 -11.92 1.83
C LYS A 190 -17.71 -12.59 3.13
N GLU A 191 -16.80 -13.21 3.87
CA GLU A 191 -17.11 -13.88 5.13
C GLU A 191 -17.31 -12.91 6.31
N ASN A 192 -16.53 -11.83 6.38
CA ASN A 192 -16.52 -10.89 7.52
C ASN A 192 -16.46 -9.41 7.06
N PRO A 193 -17.49 -8.88 6.37
CA PRO A 193 -17.44 -7.58 5.69
C PRO A 193 -17.20 -6.38 6.63
N ASN A 194 -17.56 -6.49 7.91
CA ASN A 194 -17.45 -5.40 8.87
C ASN A 194 -16.09 -5.35 9.60
N GLN A 195 -15.18 -6.28 9.32
CA GLN A 195 -13.90 -6.32 10.01
C GLN A 195 -12.98 -5.19 9.55
N LYS A 196 -12.41 -4.45 10.52
CA LYS A 196 -11.56 -3.27 10.26
C LYS A 196 -10.39 -3.53 9.30
N THR A 197 -9.75 -4.68 9.38
CA THR A 197 -8.61 -5.06 8.50
C THR A 197 -9.03 -5.25 7.04
N LEU A 198 -10.30 -5.55 6.80
CA LEU A 198 -10.87 -5.79 5.48
C LEU A 198 -11.51 -4.51 4.92
N THR A 199 -12.08 -3.66 5.79
CA THR A 199 -12.65 -2.37 5.41
C THR A 199 -11.59 -1.29 5.13
N ASP A 200 -10.43 -1.34 5.78
CA ASP A 200 -9.24 -0.49 5.50
C ASP A 200 -8.14 -1.26 4.74
N ALA A 201 -8.54 -2.20 3.87
CA ALA A 201 -7.63 -3.07 3.13
C ALA A 201 -6.92 -2.30 1.99
N LYS A 202 -5.88 -1.56 2.34
CA LYS A 202 -5.03 -0.84 1.37
C LYS A 202 -4.31 -1.81 0.44
N ILE A 203 -4.36 -1.57 -0.87
CA ILE A 203 -3.70 -2.39 -1.89
C ILE A 203 -2.22 -2.55 -1.55
N SER A 204 -1.54 -1.45 -1.25
CA SER A 204 -0.12 -1.45 -0.86
C SER A 204 0.20 -2.44 0.26
N LYS A 205 -0.56 -2.41 1.36
CA LYS A 205 -0.31 -3.30 2.51
C LYS A 205 -0.45 -4.78 2.15
N TRP A 206 -1.48 -5.12 1.38
CA TRP A 206 -1.75 -6.51 1.00
C TRP A 206 -0.81 -7.00 -0.10
N TYR A 207 -0.50 -6.15 -1.07
CA TYR A 207 0.48 -6.40 -2.11
C TYR A 207 1.86 -6.65 -1.51
N GLU A 208 2.35 -5.77 -0.62
CA GLU A 208 3.65 -5.94 0.02
C GLU A 208 3.73 -7.20 0.87
N ALA A 209 2.64 -7.55 1.57
CA ALA A 209 2.62 -8.79 2.34
C ALA A 209 2.83 -10.03 1.44
N ILE A 210 2.22 -10.07 0.25
CA ILE A 210 2.46 -11.13 -0.73
C ILE A 210 3.88 -11.06 -1.29
N ARG A 211 4.35 -9.85 -1.65
CA ARG A 211 5.71 -9.64 -2.16
C ARG A 211 6.76 -10.16 -1.18
N LEU A 212 6.63 -9.84 0.10
CA LEU A 212 7.56 -10.29 1.14
C LEU A 212 7.56 -11.81 1.28
N ILE A 213 6.39 -12.45 1.25
CA ILE A 213 6.29 -13.92 1.29
C ILE A 213 7.02 -14.56 0.10
N VAL A 214 6.87 -14.01 -1.10
CA VAL A 214 7.45 -14.60 -2.31
C VAL A 214 8.93 -14.26 -2.45
N GLU A 215 9.30 -12.99 -2.30
CA GLU A 215 10.64 -12.48 -2.62
C GLU A 215 11.61 -12.57 -1.45
N VAL A 216 11.14 -12.34 -0.23
CA VAL A 216 11.98 -12.36 0.99
C VAL A 216 11.96 -13.75 1.60
N ASP A 217 10.77 -14.28 1.87
CA ASP A 217 10.61 -15.60 2.51
C ASP A 217 10.77 -16.76 1.49
N LYS A 218 11.04 -16.43 0.21
CA LYS A 218 11.33 -17.36 -0.90
C LYS A 218 10.26 -18.43 -1.14
N GLN A 219 9.00 -18.12 -0.79
CA GLN A 219 7.89 -19.05 -0.99
C GLN A 219 7.37 -18.99 -2.43
N LYS A 220 7.01 -20.16 -2.96
CA LYS A 220 6.43 -20.25 -4.30
C LYS A 220 4.97 -19.74 -4.30
N PRO A 221 4.55 -18.92 -5.27
CA PRO A 221 3.14 -18.53 -5.43
C PRO A 221 2.17 -19.72 -5.44
N ASP A 222 2.60 -20.86 -5.99
CA ASP A 222 1.84 -22.12 -6.00
C ASP A 222 1.38 -22.57 -4.60
N LYS A 223 2.21 -22.34 -3.57
CA LYS A 223 1.84 -22.66 -2.18
C LYS A 223 0.72 -21.76 -1.68
N LEU A 224 0.78 -20.47 -2.00
CA LEU A 224 -0.28 -19.52 -1.67
C LEU A 224 -1.58 -19.85 -2.41
N ILE A 225 -1.51 -20.34 -3.64
CA ILE A 225 -2.67 -20.82 -4.39
C ILE A 225 -3.29 -22.05 -3.72
N GLY A 226 -2.47 -23.01 -3.29
CA GLY A 226 -2.95 -24.16 -2.52
C GLY A 226 -3.70 -23.75 -1.25
N ILE A 227 -3.14 -22.78 -0.51
CA ILE A 227 -3.79 -22.21 0.68
C ILE A 227 -5.10 -21.52 0.32
N TYR A 228 -5.11 -20.73 -0.75
CA TYR A 228 -6.31 -20.06 -1.23
C TYR A 228 -7.43 -21.07 -1.54
N CYS A 229 -7.14 -22.12 -2.32
CA CYS A 229 -8.11 -23.17 -2.61
C CYS A 229 -8.62 -23.86 -1.34
N TYR A 230 -7.74 -24.13 -0.38
CA TYR A 230 -8.12 -24.75 0.89
C TYR A 230 -9.05 -23.82 1.69
N PHE A 231 -8.72 -22.53 1.81
CA PHE A 231 -9.55 -21.56 2.51
C PHE A 231 -10.90 -21.31 1.83
N GLN A 232 -11.00 -21.42 0.50
CA GLN A 232 -12.30 -21.39 -0.18
C GLN A 232 -13.22 -22.52 0.29
N LYS A 233 -12.66 -23.72 0.51
CA LYS A 233 -13.38 -24.89 1.03
C LYS A 233 -13.82 -24.69 2.48
N CYS A 234 -12.95 -24.07 3.30
CA CYS A 234 -13.31 -23.65 4.66
C CYS A 234 -14.45 -22.62 4.68
N ALA A 235 -14.43 -21.63 3.78
CA ALA A 235 -15.44 -20.57 3.72
C ALA A 235 -16.86 -21.12 3.43
N ILE A 236 -16.97 -22.17 2.61
CA ILE A 236 -18.25 -22.85 2.35
C ILE A 236 -18.56 -23.98 3.34
N LYS A 237 -17.75 -24.15 4.39
CA LYS A 237 -17.88 -25.19 5.44
C LYS A 237 -17.96 -26.61 4.86
N GLU A 238 -17.16 -26.89 3.83
CA GLU A 238 -17.11 -28.22 3.23
C GLU A 238 -16.55 -29.24 4.24
N SER A 239 -17.22 -30.39 4.35
CA SER A 239 -16.79 -31.44 5.27
C SER A 239 -15.38 -31.94 4.94
N GLY A 240 -14.58 -32.22 5.97
CA GLY A 240 -13.21 -32.68 5.81
C GLY A 240 -12.19 -31.57 5.49
N PHE A 241 -12.58 -30.31 5.68
CA PHE A 241 -11.68 -29.14 5.67
C PHE A 241 -11.74 -28.43 7.02
N ASP A 242 -10.65 -28.50 7.78
CA ASP A 242 -10.49 -27.79 9.05
C ASP A 242 -10.33 -26.28 8.82
N ASP A 243 -11.15 -25.47 9.49
CA ASP A 243 -11.20 -24.02 9.30
C ASP A 243 -10.42 -23.21 10.33
N PHE A 244 -9.64 -23.87 11.20
CA PHE A 244 -8.88 -23.22 12.27
C PHE A 244 -8.00 -22.10 11.73
N TRP A 245 -7.17 -22.39 10.73
CA TRP A 245 -6.25 -21.40 10.15
C TRP A 245 -6.98 -20.32 9.35
N PHE A 246 -8.08 -20.67 8.67
CA PHE A 246 -8.90 -19.71 7.95
C PHE A 246 -9.53 -18.66 8.90
N LYS A 247 -9.99 -19.10 10.08
CA LYS A 247 -10.52 -18.22 11.13
C LYS A 247 -9.44 -17.44 11.85
N THR A 248 -8.28 -18.07 12.07
CA THR A 248 -7.14 -17.48 12.80
C THR A 248 -6.47 -16.38 12.00
N VAL A 249 -6.22 -16.62 10.72
CA VAL A 249 -5.50 -15.70 9.85
C VAL A 249 -6.49 -14.93 9.00
N LYS A 250 -6.69 -13.64 9.29
CA LYS A 250 -7.66 -12.77 8.59
C LYS A 250 -6.98 -11.73 7.69
N SER A 251 -5.72 -11.96 7.35
CA SER A 251 -4.92 -11.14 6.44
C SER A 251 -3.67 -11.92 6.02
N VAL A 252 -3.23 -11.72 4.79
CA VAL A 252 -1.98 -12.31 4.26
C VAL A 252 -0.74 -11.94 5.07
N SER A 253 -0.73 -10.78 5.74
CA SER A 253 0.40 -10.38 6.61
C SER A 253 0.55 -11.31 7.83
N ALA A 254 -0.55 -11.90 8.29
CA ALA A 254 -0.52 -12.81 9.43
C ALA A 254 0.07 -14.19 9.10
N PHE A 255 0.30 -14.52 7.82
CA PHE A 255 1.10 -15.69 7.43
C PHE A 255 2.55 -15.58 7.92
N ARG A 256 3.09 -14.35 8.01
CA ARG A 256 4.46 -14.10 8.50
C ARG A 256 4.55 -13.95 10.02
N LYS A 257 3.46 -14.20 10.76
CA LYS A 257 3.53 -14.28 12.23
C LYS A 257 4.19 -15.57 12.64
N LYS A 258 4.92 -15.52 13.74
CA LYS A 258 5.46 -16.70 14.41
C LYS A 258 4.63 -17.04 15.63
N ASP A 259 4.63 -18.32 16.00
CA ASP A 259 4.11 -18.76 17.29
C ASP A 259 5.20 -18.72 18.37
N LYS A 260 4.88 -19.31 19.53
CA LYS A 260 5.79 -19.40 20.68
C LYS A 260 7.06 -20.22 20.39
N ASP A 261 7.01 -21.09 19.39
CA ASP A 261 8.10 -21.97 18.98
C ASP A 261 8.92 -21.33 17.84
N GLU A 262 8.70 -20.04 17.56
CA GLU A 262 9.35 -19.27 16.49
C GLU A 262 9.08 -19.79 15.06
N VAL A 263 8.04 -20.61 14.88
CA VAL A 263 7.66 -21.17 13.57
C VAL A 263 6.64 -20.26 12.90
N TYR A 264 6.85 -19.93 11.62
CA TYR A 264 5.90 -19.13 10.87
C TYR A 264 4.56 -19.85 10.70
N TYR A 265 3.47 -19.10 10.85
CA TYR A 265 2.12 -19.58 10.61
C TYR A 265 2.00 -20.14 9.20
N LEU A 266 2.65 -19.48 8.22
CA LEU A 266 2.68 -19.93 6.84
C LEU A 266 3.18 -21.38 6.70
N ASP A 267 4.25 -21.76 7.39
CA ASP A 267 4.83 -23.10 7.28
C ASP A 267 3.87 -24.17 7.82
N LYS A 268 3.19 -23.86 8.93
CA LYS A 268 2.16 -24.74 9.51
C LYS A 268 0.96 -24.90 8.58
N ILE A 269 0.50 -23.81 7.98
CA ILE A 269 -0.61 -23.82 7.01
C ILE A 269 -0.20 -24.61 5.77
N ILE A 270 1.00 -24.38 5.23
CA ILE A 270 1.52 -25.11 4.06
C ILE A 270 1.58 -26.61 4.36
N SER A 271 2.08 -27.01 5.53
CA SER A 271 2.13 -28.41 5.94
C SER A 271 0.72 -29.04 5.98
N HIS A 272 -0.23 -28.34 6.59
CA HIS A 272 -1.62 -28.78 6.69
C HIS A 272 -2.28 -28.95 5.31
N VAL A 273 -2.10 -27.95 4.43
CA VAL A 273 -2.63 -27.97 3.06
C VAL A 273 -1.98 -29.06 2.22
N ASN A 274 -0.66 -29.25 2.30
CA ASN A 274 0.02 -30.32 1.59
C ASN A 274 -0.45 -31.70 2.07
N ASN A 275 -0.74 -31.87 3.36
CA ASN A 275 -1.32 -33.11 3.89
C ASN A 275 -2.69 -33.40 3.27
N LYS A 276 -3.55 -32.38 3.16
CA LYS A 276 -4.84 -32.52 2.47
C LYS A 276 -4.66 -32.86 1.00
N ILE A 277 -3.77 -32.18 0.28
CA ILE A 277 -3.46 -32.45 -1.13
C ILE A 277 -3.00 -33.90 -1.33
N GLY A 278 -2.20 -34.45 -0.40
CA GLY A 278 -1.73 -35.83 -0.47
C GLY A 278 -2.81 -36.89 -0.23
N LYS A 279 -3.90 -36.54 0.47
CA LYS A 279 -4.98 -37.47 0.85
C LYS A 279 -6.22 -37.36 -0.03
N ASP A 280 -6.46 -36.19 -0.61
CA ASP A 280 -7.68 -35.86 -1.35
C ASP A 280 -7.34 -35.58 -2.82
N GLN A 281 -7.62 -36.55 -3.68
CA GLN A 281 -7.24 -36.50 -5.10
C GLN A 281 -7.99 -35.41 -5.86
N ASP A 282 -9.27 -35.18 -5.53
CA ASP A 282 -10.08 -34.16 -6.20
C ASP A 282 -9.64 -32.75 -5.78
N PHE A 283 -9.31 -32.57 -4.50
CA PHE A 283 -8.69 -31.32 -4.04
C PHE A 283 -7.32 -31.09 -4.68
N SER A 284 -6.49 -32.13 -4.81
CA SER A 284 -5.20 -32.05 -5.50
C SER A 284 -5.35 -31.59 -6.95
N ARG A 285 -6.30 -32.19 -7.70
CA ARG A 285 -6.62 -31.77 -9.08
C ARG A 285 -7.08 -30.32 -9.15
N LEU A 286 -7.97 -29.89 -8.26
CA LEU A 286 -8.43 -28.51 -8.17
C LEU A 286 -7.27 -27.53 -7.98
N VAL A 287 -6.33 -27.83 -7.07
CA VAL A 287 -5.16 -26.98 -6.82
C VAL A 287 -4.28 -26.91 -8.07
N GLN A 288 -3.99 -28.04 -8.71
CA GLN A 288 -3.16 -28.08 -9.92
C GLN A 288 -3.78 -27.31 -11.09
N ASP A 289 -5.08 -27.44 -11.30
CA ASP A 289 -5.76 -26.71 -12.37
C ASP A 289 -5.84 -25.21 -12.09
N THR A 290 -5.94 -24.83 -10.81
CA THR A 290 -5.89 -23.41 -10.40
C THR A 290 -4.49 -22.82 -10.61
N ILE A 291 -3.42 -23.57 -10.29
CA ILE A 291 -2.03 -23.17 -10.57
C ILE A 291 -1.81 -22.99 -12.08
N LYS A 292 -2.30 -23.92 -12.90
CA LYS A 292 -2.22 -23.80 -14.37
C LYS A 292 -2.94 -22.56 -14.89
N LYS A 293 -4.13 -22.26 -14.36
CA LYS A 293 -4.90 -21.06 -14.75
C LYS A 293 -4.20 -19.77 -14.31
N PHE A 294 -3.56 -19.77 -13.14
CA PHE A 294 -2.83 -18.61 -12.63
C PHE A 294 -1.54 -18.30 -13.40
N ASN A 295 -0.90 -19.33 -13.95
CA ASN A 295 0.34 -19.18 -14.72
C ASN A 295 0.11 -18.87 -16.21
N LYS A 296 -1.14 -18.93 -16.70
CA LYS A 296 -1.54 -18.48 -18.04
C LYS A 296 -1.86 -16.99 -18.04
#